data_AF-A0A9E3RAW8-F1
#
_entry.id   AF-A0A9E3RAW8-F1
#
_cell.length_a   1.000
_cell.length_b   1.000
_cell.length_c   1.000
_cell.angle_alpha   90.00
_cell.angle_beta   90.00
_cell.angle_gamma   90.00
#
_symmetry.space_group_name_H-M   'P 1'
#
loop_
_entity.id
_entity.type
_entity.pdbx_description
1 polymer ?
#
loop_
_entity_poly.entity_id
_entity_poly.type
_entity_poly.pdbx_seq_one_letter_code
_entity_poly.pdbx_strand_id
1 'polypeptide(L)'
;MISQPAKPDAIDQLLSRIAREAELENEQRLATFIQRVIARLVDTAIVIGVAYGVQILFVNYVKAHNTINVDYIVKSVEQAMPAFALIFWVIIYSPILEGTGGTIGKRLVGIQLVDINTRTIPPFRMTTARAWVYLVFVVLLFVPAILSCLAFFVTDYRQTWHDKFTGMICVKKK
;
A
#
# COMPACT_ATOMS: atom_id res chain seq x y z
N MET A 1 23.90 -43.37 32.44
CA MET A 1 22.53 -43.22 31.88
C MET A 1 22.29 -41.74 31.67
N ILE A 2 22.27 -41.29 30.42
CA ILE A 2 22.00 -39.88 30.08
C ILE A 2 20.48 -39.71 30.20
N SER A 3 20.04 -38.93 31.18
CA SER A 3 18.62 -38.63 31.40
C SER A 3 18.05 -37.95 30.15
N GLN A 4 16.99 -38.51 29.57
CA GLN A 4 16.25 -37.85 28.50
C GLN A 4 15.72 -36.50 29.00
N PRO A 5 15.84 -35.41 28.22
CA PRO A 5 15.31 -34.12 28.63
C PRO A 5 13.80 -34.22 28.79
N ALA A 6 13.30 -33.80 29.95
CA ALA A 6 11.88 -33.81 30.27
C ALA A 6 11.09 -33.04 29.19
N LYS A 7 9.99 -33.64 28.73
CA LYS A 7 9.10 -33.03 27.75
C LYS A 7 8.59 -31.71 28.35
N PRO A 8 8.76 -30.56 27.68
CA PRO A 8 8.42 -29.26 28.26
C PRO A 8 6.94 -29.25 28.63
N ASP A 9 6.65 -28.78 29.85
CA ASP A 9 5.30 -28.78 30.41
C ASP A 9 4.37 -27.93 29.55
N ALA A 10 3.10 -28.31 29.47
CA ALA A 10 2.11 -27.60 28.66
C ALA A 10 1.99 -26.11 29.07
N ILE A 11 2.27 -25.81 30.34
CA ILE A 11 2.31 -24.46 30.90
C ILE A 11 3.53 -23.68 30.38
N ASP A 12 4.71 -24.30 30.28
CA ASP A 12 5.90 -23.65 29.73
C ASP A 12 5.77 -23.37 28.22
N GLN A 13 5.08 -24.26 27.49
CA GLN A 13 4.70 -23.98 26.10
C GLN A 13 3.71 -22.82 25.97
N LEU A 14 2.77 -22.68 26.90
CA LEU A 14 1.83 -21.56 26.90
C LEU A 14 2.51 -20.25 27.29
N LEU A 15 3.36 -20.26 28.31
CA LEU A 15 4.10 -19.09 28.76
C LEU A 15 5.09 -18.61 27.70
N SER A 16 5.79 -19.53 27.02
CA SER A 16 6.66 -19.17 25.89
C SER A 16 5.89 -18.64 24.68
N ARG A 17 4.68 -19.15 24.42
CA ARG A 17 3.78 -18.57 23.39
C ARG A 17 3.29 -17.19 23.77
N ILE A 18 2.84 -16.98 25.01
CA ILE A 18 2.36 -15.68 25.50
C ILE A 18 3.50 -14.66 25.53
N ALA A 19 4.69 -15.05 25.99
CA ALA A 19 5.87 -14.18 25.99
C ALA A 19 6.26 -13.80 24.56
N ARG A 20 6.23 -14.77 23.63
CA ARG A 20 6.48 -14.51 22.21
C ARG A 20 5.40 -13.61 21.62
N GLU A 21 4.12 -13.84 21.89
CA GLU A 21 3.01 -12.98 21.44
C GLU A 21 3.10 -11.56 22.02
N ALA A 22 3.51 -11.41 23.28
CA ALA A 22 3.73 -10.12 23.92
C ALA A 22 4.97 -9.38 23.35
N GLU A 23 6.04 -10.10 22.99
CA GLU A 23 7.18 -9.55 22.25
C GLU A 23 6.78 -9.17 20.82
N LEU A 24 5.96 -9.99 20.16
CA LEU A 24 5.37 -9.70 18.84
C LEU A 24 4.48 -8.44 18.91
N GLU A 25 3.66 -8.27 19.94
CA GLU A 25 2.85 -7.05 20.18
C GLU A 25 3.72 -5.82 20.49
N ASN A 26 4.77 -5.98 21.31
CA ASN A 26 5.70 -4.89 21.63
C ASN A 26 6.52 -4.42 20.42
N GLU A 27 6.82 -5.32 19.47
CA GLU A 27 7.46 -4.97 18.20
C GLU A 27 6.48 -4.50 17.12
N GLN A 28 5.22 -4.96 17.15
CA GLN A 28 4.21 -4.67 16.14
C GLN A 28 3.15 -3.68 16.64
N ARG A 29 3.51 -2.40 16.80
CA ARG A 29 2.48 -1.36 16.76
C ARG A 29 1.90 -1.29 15.33
N LEU A 30 0.85 -2.06 15.05
CA LEU A 30 0.14 -2.02 13.77
C LEU A 30 -0.36 -0.59 13.50
N ALA A 31 -0.31 -0.18 12.23
CA ALA A 31 -0.84 1.11 11.81
C ALA A 31 -2.35 1.19 12.06
N THR A 32 -2.83 2.31 12.60
CA THR A 32 -4.26 2.51 12.81
C THR A 32 -4.97 2.77 11.48
N PHE A 33 -6.29 2.56 11.45
CA PHE A 33 -7.11 2.85 10.27
C PHE A 33 -6.95 4.30 9.82
N ILE A 34 -7.06 5.25 10.75
CA ILE A 34 -6.92 6.69 10.49
C ILE A 34 -5.56 7.01 9.89
N GLN A 35 -4.48 6.42 10.43
CA GLN A 35 -3.14 6.62 9.87
C GLN A 35 -3.04 6.17 8.40
N ARG A 36 -3.65 5.03 8.07
CA ARG A 36 -3.69 4.52 6.69
C ARG A 36 -4.55 5.41 5.78
N VAL A 37 -5.69 5.91 6.28
CA VAL A 37 -6.56 6.84 5.54
C VAL A 37 -5.84 8.15 5.25
N ILE A 38 -5.20 8.77 6.25
CA ILE A 38 -4.43 10.00 6.07
C ILE A 38 -3.29 9.77 5.08
N ALA A 39 -2.52 8.69 5.25
CA ALA A 39 -1.46 8.34 4.31
C ALA A 39 -1.99 8.22 2.87
N ARG A 40 -3.15 7.58 2.70
CA ARG A 40 -3.77 7.40 1.38
C ARG A 40 -4.31 8.69 0.78
N LEU A 41 -4.85 9.59 1.59
CA LEU A 41 -5.30 10.92 1.12
C LEU A 41 -4.12 11.74 0.62
N VAL A 42 -3.01 11.76 1.38
CA VAL A 42 -1.77 12.43 0.97
C VAL A 42 -1.22 11.82 -0.32
N ASP A 43 -1.11 10.50 -0.40
CA ASP A 43 -0.62 9.82 -1.61
C ASP A 43 -1.49 10.12 -2.83
N THR A 44 -2.81 10.13 -2.66
CA THR A 44 -3.75 10.48 -3.73
C THR A 44 -3.57 11.93 -4.18
N ALA A 45 -3.42 12.86 -3.25
CA ALA A 45 -3.17 14.26 -3.56
C ALA A 45 -1.85 14.46 -4.34
N ILE A 46 -0.79 13.75 -3.96
CA ILE A 46 0.51 13.78 -4.66
C ILE A 46 0.37 13.23 -6.07
N VAL A 47 -0.26 12.05 -6.23
CA VAL A 47 -0.46 11.42 -7.54
C VAL A 47 -1.27 12.32 -8.46
N ILE A 48 -2.38 12.87 -7.99
CA ILE A 48 -3.23 13.78 -8.77
C ILE A 48 -2.46 15.06 -9.10
N GLY A 49 -1.75 15.64 -8.13
CA GLY A 49 -0.98 16.86 -8.32
C GLY A 49 0.12 16.70 -9.37
N VAL A 50 0.88 15.60 -9.33
CA VAL A 50 1.90 15.28 -10.33
C VAL A 50 1.26 15.05 -11.70
N ALA A 51 0.21 14.24 -11.77
CA ALA A 51 -0.47 13.93 -13.02
C ALA A 51 -1.05 15.19 -13.69
N TYR A 52 -1.70 16.05 -12.91
CA TYR A 52 -2.26 17.31 -13.39
C TYR A 52 -1.17 18.33 -13.77
N GLY A 53 -0.06 18.38 -13.00
CA GLY A 53 1.10 19.20 -13.36
C GLY A 53 1.70 18.83 -14.71
N VAL A 54 1.89 17.52 -14.96
CA VAL A 54 2.35 17.00 -16.26
C VAL A 54 1.34 17.32 -17.36
N GLN A 55 0.04 17.17 -17.08
CA GLN A 55 -1.01 17.50 -18.03
C GLN A 55 -0.98 18.98 -18.45
N ILE A 56 -0.85 19.91 -17.50
CA ILE A 56 -0.79 21.35 -17.81
C ILE A 56 0.41 21.65 -18.72
N LEU A 57 1.59 21.10 -18.40
CA LEU A 57 2.79 21.28 -19.22
C LEU A 57 2.58 20.75 -20.64
N PHE A 58 1.97 19.56 -20.77
CA PHE A 58 1.67 18.95 -22.06
C PHE A 58 0.64 19.75 -22.87
N VAL A 59 -0.46 20.18 -22.25
CA VAL A 59 -1.49 21.00 -22.88
C VAL A 59 -0.92 22.34 -23.36
N ASN A 60 -0.09 22.99 -22.54
CA ASN A 60 0.57 24.24 -22.91
C ASN A 60 1.52 24.05 -24.09
N TYR A 61 2.29 22.96 -24.08
CA TYR A 61 3.17 22.61 -25.19
C TYR A 61 2.39 22.38 -26.49
N VAL A 62 1.28 21.62 -26.43
CA VAL A 62 0.42 21.34 -27.58
C VAL A 62 -0.17 22.63 -28.14
N LYS A 63 -0.72 23.50 -27.29
CA LYS A 63 -1.31 24.80 -27.69
C LYS A 63 -0.29 25.73 -28.34
N ALA A 64 0.98 25.67 -27.91
CA ALA A 64 2.03 26.53 -28.44
C ALA A 64 2.60 26.07 -29.79
N HIS A 65 2.58 24.76 -30.09
CA HIS A 65 3.30 24.19 -31.25
C HIS A 65 2.40 23.50 -32.28
N ASN A 66 1.09 23.42 -32.03
CA ASN A 66 0.14 22.82 -32.97
C ASN A 66 -0.93 23.84 -33.34
N THR A 67 -1.31 23.87 -34.61
CA THR A 67 -2.34 24.78 -35.14
C THR A 67 -3.58 24.04 -35.61
N ILE A 68 -3.52 22.71 -35.70
CA ILE A 68 -4.58 21.85 -36.23
C ILE A 68 -5.14 21.00 -35.09
N ASN A 69 -6.47 20.99 -34.93
CA ASN A 69 -7.21 20.14 -33.99
C ASN A 69 -6.77 20.24 -32.52
N VAL A 70 -6.23 21.39 -32.11
CA VAL A 70 -5.72 21.62 -30.74
C VAL A 70 -6.79 21.31 -29.69
N ASP A 71 -8.02 21.80 -29.89
CA ASP A 71 -9.11 21.60 -28.92
C ASP A 71 -9.49 20.13 -28.75
N TYR A 72 -9.44 19.35 -29.84
CA TYR A 72 -9.67 17.90 -29.77
C TYR A 72 -8.56 17.21 -28.98
N ILE A 73 -7.30 17.55 -29.23
CA ILE A 73 -6.16 16.96 -28.50
C ILE A 73 -6.24 17.30 -27.01
N VAL A 74 -6.50 18.56 -26.68
CA VAL A 74 -6.63 19.02 -25.28
C VAL A 74 -7.76 18.28 -24.57
N LYS A 75 -8.93 18.18 -25.20
CA LYS A 75 -10.07 17.46 -24.64
C LYS A 75 -9.78 15.97 -24.44
N SER A 76 -9.09 15.33 -25.39
CA SER A 76 -8.68 13.93 -25.25
C SER A 76 -7.70 13.72 -24.09
N VAL A 77 -6.76 14.64 -23.91
CA VAL A 77 -5.79 14.62 -22.81
C VAL A 77 -6.50 14.82 -21.46
N GLU A 78 -7.44 15.76 -21.37
CA GLU A 78 -8.26 15.99 -20.18
C GLU A 78 -9.09 14.75 -19.80
N GLN A 79 -9.69 14.07 -20.78
CA GLN A 79 -10.45 12.83 -20.56
C GLN A 79 -9.56 11.66 -20.14
N ALA A 80 -8.33 11.58 -20.65
CA ALA A 80 -7.38 10.53 -20.30
C ALA A 80 -6.73 10.73 -18.91
N MET A 81 -6.85 11.91 -18.31
CA MET A 81 -6.20 12.26 -17.05
C MET A 81 -6.44 11.24 -15.92
N PRO A 82 -7.68 10.82 -15.60
CA PRO A 82 -7.89 9.90 -14.49
C PRO A 82 -7.22 8.54 -14.70
N ALA A 83 -7.27 8.05 -15.95
CA ALA A 83 -6.60 6.80 -16.32
C ALA A 83 -5.07 6.93 -16.21
N PHE A 84 -4.51 8.05 -16.69
CA PHE A 84 -3.09 8.34 -16.55
C PHE A 84 -2.64 8.38 -15.08
N ALA A 85 -3.40 9.06 -14.21
CA ALA A 85 -3.10 9.12 -12.78
C ALA A 85 -3.13 7.74 -12.11
N LEU A 86 -4.12 6.90 -12.46
CA LEU A 86 -4.22 5.53 -11.95
C LEU A 86 -3.04 4.66 -12.40
N ILE A 87 -2.70 4.71 -13.68
CA ILE A 87 -1.59 3.94 -14.24
C ILE A 87 -0.25 4.42 -13.68
N PHE A 88 -0.04 5.73 -13.58
CA PHE A 88 1.14 6.31 -12.93
C PHE A 88 1.26 5.83 -11.48
N TRP A 89 0.13 5.81 -10.74
CA TRP A 89 0.12 5.34 -9.37
C TRP A 89 0.49 3.86 -9.24
N VAL A 90 -0.06 3.00 -10.10
CA VAL A 90 0.14 1.54 -10.02
C VAL A 90 1.50 1.08 -10.54
N ILE A 91 2.01 1.70 -11.61
CA ILE A 91 3.25 1.25 -12.26
C ILE A 91 4.47 1.88 -11.57
N ILE A 92 4.38 3.18 -11.25
CA ILE A 92 5.55 3.96 -10.84
C ILE A 92 5.47 4.26 -9.35
N TYR A 93 4.47 5.02 -8.91
CA TYR A 93 4.45 5.59 -7.56
C TYR A 93 4.44 4.50 -6.46
N SER A 94 3.48 3.57 -6.53
CA SER A 94 3.29 2.56 -5.48
C SER A 94 4.46 1.57 -5.44
N PRO A 95 4.85 0.90 -6.55
CA PRO A 95 5.85 -0.17 -6.46
C PRO A 95 7.23 0.33 -6.05
N ILE A 96 7.64 1.49 -6.58
CA ILE A 96 8.96 2.08 -6.29
C ILE A 96 9.05 2.54 -4.84
N LEU A 97 8.08 3.32 -4.38
CA LEU A 97 8.15 3.87 -3.02
C LEU A 97 7.90 2.81 -1.95
N GLU A 98 7.00 1.86 -2.20
CA GLU A 98 6.78 0.76 -1.28
C GLU A 98 7.97 -0.19 -1.22
N GLY A 99 8.69 -0.38 -2.33
CA GLY A 99 9.96 -1.13 -2.35
C GLY A 99 11.08 -0.46 -1.56
N THR A 100 10.89 0.77 -1.09
CA THR A 100 11.81 1.49 -0.19
C THR A 100 11.24 1.69 1.22
N GLY A 101 10.22 0.90 1.58
CA GLY A 101 9.63 0.84 2.93
C GLY A 101 8.30 1.57 3.10
N GLY A 102 7.87 2.37 2.12
CA GLY A 102 6.56 3.02 2.15
C GLY A 102 6.46 4.25 1.26
N THR A 103 5.24 4.55 0.81
CA THR A 103 4.88 5.76 0.06
C THR A 103 5.13 7.04 0.87
N ILE A 104 5.10 8.20 0.21
CA ILE A 104 5.33 9.48 0.87
C ILE A 104 4.31 9.71 2.00
N GLY A 105 3.02 9.48 1.74
CA GLY A 105 1.98 9.60 2.76
C GLY A 105 2.19 8.65 3.94
N LYS A 106 2.60 7.40 3.66
CA LYS A 106 2.93 6.44 4.71
C LYS A 106 4.10 6.91 5.57
N ARG A 107 5.16 7.44 4.95
CA ARG A 107 6.32 8.00 5.65
C ARG A 107 5.97 9.20 6.52
N LEU A 108 5.14 10.11 6.03
CA LEU A 108 4.71 11.28 6.80
C LEU A 108 3.89 10.91 8.04
N VAL A 109 3.10 9.85 7.94
CA VAL A 109 2.27 9.36 9.05
C VAL A 109 3.06 8.40 9.97
N GLY A 110 4.34 8.16 9.68
CA GLY A 110 5.20 7.29 10.48
C GLY A 110 4.81 5.82 10.40
N ILE A 111 4.35 5.35 9.22
CA ILE A 111 4.02 3.95 8.98
C ILE A 111 4.86 3.38 7.84
N GLN A 112 5.17 2.10 7.91
CA GLN A 112 5.98 1.37 6.95
C GLN A 112 5.30 0.07 6.54
N LEU A 113 5.52 -0.35 5.29
CA LEU A 113 5.01 -1.60 4.75
C LEU A 113 6.09 -2.67 4.90
N VAL A 114 5.72 -3.79 5.54
CA VAL A 114 6.62 -4.93 5.74
C VAL A 114 5.93 -6.23 5.37
N ASP A 115 6.74 -7.21 4.96
CA ASP A 115 6.27 -8.59 4.74
C ASP A 115 5.95 -9.27 6.08
N ILE A 116 4.87 -10.06 6.12
CA ILE A 116 4.40 -10.70 7.35
C ILE A 116 5.37 -11.77 7.88
N ASN A 117 6.07 -12.48 7.00
CA ASN A 117 6.95 -13.59 7.34
C ASN A 117 8.35 -13.10 7.68
N THR A 118 8.90 -12.21 6.85
CA THR A 118 10.30 -11.76 6.95
C THR A 118 10.45 -10.47 7.74
N ARG A 119 9.38 -9.68 7.91
CA ARG A 119 9.38 -8.37 8.59
C ARG A 119 10.32 -7.33 7.98
N THR A 120 10.88 -7.63 6.81
CA THR A 120 11.72 -6.71 6.06
C THR A 120 10.89 -5.93 5.05
N ILE A 121 11.50 -4.91 4.46
CA ILE A 121 10.93 -4.18 3.34
C ILE A 121 10.66 -5.18 2.21
N PRO A 122 9.42 -5.23 1.67
CA PRO A 122 9.09 -6.18 0.62
C PRO A 122 9.85 -5.87 -0.67
N PRO A 123 10.25 -6.90 -1.44
CA PRO A 123 10.89 -6.70 -2.74
C PRO A 123 9.91 -6.06 -3.73
N PHE A 124 10.45 -5.34 -4.71
CA PHE A 124 9.69 -4.61 -5.74
C PHE A 124 8.61 -5.46 -6.45
N ARG A 125 8.88 -6.75 -6.66
CA ARG A 125 7.94 -7.68 -7.30
C ARG A 125 6.65 -7.84 -6.49
N MET A 126 6.76 -7.91 -5.17
CA MET A 126 5.59 -8.08 -4.29
C MET A 126 4.81 -6.78 -4.17
N THR A 127 5.50 -5.63 -4.09
CA THR A 127 4.83 -4.31 -4.05
C THR A 127 4.11 -4.00 -5.37
N THR A 128 4.68 -4.46 -6.50
CA THR A 128 4.03 -4.41 -7.81
C THR A 128 2.78 -5.27 -7.83
N ALA A 129 2.87 -6.55 -7.43
CA ALA A 129 1.72 -7.44 -7.37
C ALA A 129 0.59 -6.86 -6.49
N ARG A 130 0.94 -6.27 -5.34
CA ARG A 130 -0.01 -5.57 -4.45
C ARG A 130 -0.73 -4.42 -5.14
N ALA A 131 0.01 -3.58 -5.86
CA ALA A 131 -0.55 -2.44 -6.57
C ALA A 131 -1.52 -2.89 -7.69
N TRP A 132 -1.18 -3.95 -8.42
CA TRP A 132 -2.05 -4.52 -9.48
C TRP A 132 -3.31 -5.17 -8.93
N VAL A 133 -3.21 -5.96 -7.85
CA VAL A 133 -4.38 -6.54 -7.17
C VAL A 133 -5.31 -5.42 -6.70
N TYR A 134 -4.75 -4.34 -6.17
CA TYR A 134 -5.56 -3.22 -5.72
C TYR A 134 -6.19 -2.44 -6.89
N LEU A 135 -5.49 -2.30 -8.03
CA LEU A 135 -6.07 -1.70 -9.25
C LEU A 135 -7.28 -2.49 -9.74
N VAL A 136 -7.20 -3.82 -9.77
CA VAL A 136 -8.32 -4.69 -10.14
C VAL A 136 -9.53 -4.42 -9.25
N PHE A 137 -9.34 -4.29 -7.94
CA PHE A 137 -10.44 -3.94 -7.04
C PHE A 137 -10.98 -2.53 -7.29
N VAL A 138 -10.13 -1.54 -7.57
CA VAL A 138 -10.58 -0.16 -7.79
C VAL A 138 -11.33 0.01 -9.11
N VAL A 139 -10.85 -0.61 -10.20
CA VAL A 139 -11.36 -0.37 -11.56
C VAL A 139 -12.54 -1.28 -11.90
N LEU A 140 -12.47 -2.57 -11.55
CA LEU A 140 -13.48 -3.54 -11.98
C LEU A 140 -14.64 -3.66 -10.99
N LEU A 141 -14.42 -3.26 -9.73
CA LEU A 141 -15.16 -3.82 -8.61
C LEU A 141 -15.29 -2.81 -7.45
N PHE A 142 -16.08 -1.75 -7.65
CA PHE A 142 -16.34 -0.73 -6.62
C PHE A 142 -16.77 -1.32 -5.27
N VAL A 143 -17.59 -2.37 -5.28
CA VAL A 143 -18.05 -3.09 -4.08
C VAL A 143 -16.87 -3.81 -3.37
N PRO A 144 -16.05 -4.63 -4.05
CA PRO A 144 -14.82 -5.18 -3.48
C PRO A 144 -13.81 -4.16 -2.96
N ALA A 145 -13.73 -2.95 -3.51
CA ALA A 145 -12.88 -1.90 -2.94
C ALA A 145 -13.37 -1.49 -1.53
N ILE A 146 -14.68 -1.34 -1.35
CA ILE A 146 -15.29 -1.06 -0.04
C ILE A 146 -15.14 -2.26 0.91
N LEU A 147 -15.39 -3.47 0.42
CA LEU A 147 -15.21 -4.70 1.21
C LEU A 147 -13.74 -4.91 1.62
N SER A 148 -12.78 -4.53 0.76
CA SER A 148 -11.35 -4.56 1.07
C SER A 148 -11.01 -3.64 2.24
N CYS A 149 -11.66 -2.49 2.35
CA CYS A 149 -11.54 -1.60 3.50
C CYS A 149 -12.21 -2.18 4.75
N LEU A 150 -13.36 -2.87 4.60
CA LEU A 150 -14.03 -3.54 5.72
C LEU A 150 -13.24 -4.73 6.27
N ALA A 151 -12.48 -5.42 5.42
CA ALA A 151 -11.59 -6.51 5.81
C ALA A 151 -10.56 -6.11 6.87
N PHE A 152 -10.20 -4.82 6.93
CA PHE A 152 -9.34 -4.26 7.96
C PHE A 152 -9.89 -4.51 9.38
N PHE A 153 -11.20 -4.49 9.56
CA PHE A 153 -11.83 -4.67 10.88
C PHE A 153 -12.01 -6.15 11.27
N VAL A 154 -11.91 -7.05 10.29
CA VAL A 154 -12.18 -8.49 10.50
C VAL A 154 -10.89 -9.29 10.66
N THR A 155 -9.74 -8.74 10.27
CA THR A 155 -8.46 -9.47 10.25
C THR A 155 -7.61 -9.15 11.47
N ASP A 156 -6.98 -10.17 12.05
CA ASP A 156 -6.14 -10.06 13.25
C ASP A 156 -4.99 -9.04 13.09
N TYR A 157 -4.44 -8.95 11.86
CA TYR A 157 -3.35 -8.03 11.52
C TYR A 157 -3.80 -6.69 10.93
N ARG A 158 -5.10 -6.38 11.00
CA ARG A 158 -5.70 -5.16 10.42
C ARG A 158 -5.30 -4.96 8.94
N GLN A 159 -5.44 -6.03 8.16
CA GLN A 159 -5.09 -6.09 6.75
C GLN A 159 -6.31 -5.82 5.88
N THR A 160 -6.10 -5.08 4.81
CA THR A 160 -7.06 -5.03 3.69
C THR A 160 -6.92 -6.30 2.84
N TRP A 161 -7.88 -6.60 1.97
CA TRP A 161 -7.78 -7.82 1.13
C TRP A 161 -6.55 -7.81 0.21
N HIS A 162 -6.20 -6.66 -0.37
CA HIS A 162 -5.02 -6.57 -1.24
C HIS A 162 -3.71 -6.79 -0.45
N ASP A 163 -3.67 -6.38 0.82
CA ASP A 163 -2.57 -6.69 1.74
C ASP A 163 -2.53 -8.19 2.08
N LYS A 164 -3.69 -8.79 2.35
CA LYS A 164 -3.80 -10.20 2.71
C LYS A 164 -3.36 -11.13 1.58
N PHE A 165 -3.77 -10.84 0.34
CA PHE A 165 -3.35 -11.62 -0.83
C PHE A 165 -1.84 -11.55 -1.10
N THR A 166 -1.18 -10.50 -0.63
CA THR A 166 0.26 -10.30 -0.85
C THR A 166 1.11 -10.55 0.38
N GLY A 167 0.50 -10.98 1.50
CA GLY A 167 1.21 -11.27 2.74
C GLY A 167 1.84 -10.04 3.38
N MET A 168 1.23 -8.86 3.26
CA MET A 168 1.81 -7.60 3.73
C MET A 168 1.08 -7.00 4.93
N ILE A 169 1.82 -6.32 5.80
CA ILE A 169 1.26 -5.58 6.94
C ILE A 169 1.84 -4.17 7.00
N CYS A 170 1.07 -3.20 7.49
CA CYS A 170 1.60 -1.88 7.81
C CYS A 170 1.83 -1.76 9.32
N VAL A 171 3.06 -1.42 9.68
CA VAL A 171 3.49 -1.23 11.07
C VAL A 171 3.92 0.22 11.27
N LYS A 172 3.85 0.73 12.50
CA LYS A 172 4.39 2.04 12.86
C LYS A 172 5.91 1.97 12.79
N LYS A 173 6.52 3.01 12.21
CA LYS A 173 7.95 3.20 12.20
C LYS A 173 8.37 3.66 13.61
N LYS A 174 9.38 2.99 14.18
CA LYS A 174 10.02 3.44 15.44
C LYS A 174 10.75 4.75 15.21
#